data_AF-A0A7Y0FKG6-F1
#
_entry.id   AF-A0A7Y0FKG6-F1
#
_cell.length_a   1.000
_cell.length_b   1.000
_cell.length_c   1.000
_cell.angle_alpha   90.00
_cell.angle_beta   90.00
_cell.angle_gamma   90.00
#
_symmetry.space_group_name_H-M   'P 1'
#
loop_
_entity.id
_entity.type
_entity.pdbx_description
1 polymer ?
#
loop_
_entity_poly.entity_id
_entity_poly.type
_entity_poly.pdbx_seq_one_letter_code
_entity_poly.pdbx_strand_id
1 'polypeptide(L)'
;MSLQAEDELQHALLPLWLEFPEIPRYAIGWRMGIGEDYRYKFGDWWDTLSPQAQQLYQQRYPAPIGWRGWYADEDWDEDDEEINTDLA
;
A
#
# COMPACT_ATOMS: atom_id res chain seq x y z
N MET A 1 17.84 -8.88 -14.88
CA MET A 1 17.37 -8.23 -13.63
C MET A 1 18.39 -7.17 -13.28
N SER A 2 17.97 -5.94 -13.00
CA SER A 2 18.87 -4.81 -12.74
C SER A 2 19.30 -4.83 -11.27
N LEU A 3 20.61 -4.78 -11.00
CA LEU A 3 21.15 -4.71 -9.63
C LEU A 3 20.62 -3.49 -8.86
N GLN A 4 20.27 -2.41 -9.57
CA GLN A 4 19.69 -1.20 -8.97
C GLN A 4 18.33 -1.45 -8.31
N ALA A 5 17.44 -2.21 -8.96
CA ALA A 5 16.13 -2.52 -8.41
C ALA A 5 16.21 -3.48 -7.20
N GLU A 6 17.25 -4.30 -7.12
CA GLU A 6 17.48 -5.15 -5.95
C GLU A 6 17.99 -4.37 -4.75
N ASP A 7 18.83 -3.35 -4.99
CA ASP A 7 19.34 -2.45 -3.97
C ASP A 7 18.21 -1.62 -3.31
N GLU A 8 17.30 -1.09 -4.13
CA GLU A 8 16.09 -0.38 -3.65
C GLU A 8 15.22 -1.27 -2.73
N LEU A 9 15.25 -2.58 -2.92
CA LEU A 9 14.48 -3.54 -2.12
C LEU A 9 15.25 -4.15 -0.95
N GLN A 10 16.49 -3.73 -0.68
CA GLN A 10 17.30 -4.29 0.42
C GLN A 10 16.64 -4.11 1.80
N HIS A 11 15.89 -3.02 1.97
CA HIS A 11 15.15 -2.70 3.20
C HIS A 11 13.64 -2.59 2.95
N ALA A 12 13.13 -3.41 2.02
CA ALA A 12 11.72 -3.39 1.66
C ALA A 12 10.81 -3.67 2.86
N LEU A 13 9.72 -2.90 2.98
CA LEU A 13 8.64 -3.20 3.90
C LEU A 13 7.89 -4.45 3.44
N LEU A 14 7.21 -5.14 4.35
CA LEU A 14 6.31 -6.24 4.01
C LEU A 14 4.99 -5.69 3.44
N PRO A 15 4.31 -6.42 2.55
CA PRO A 15 2.98 -6.02 2.12
C PRO A 15 2.01 -6.14 3.30
N LEU A 16 0.95 -5.33 3.28
CA LEU A 16 0.01 -5.19 4.39
C LEU A 16 -0.58 -6.53 4.87
N TRP A 17 -0.89 -7.45 3.94
CA TRP A 17 -1.44 -8.78 4.28
C TRP A 17 -0.44 -9.76 4.91
N LEU A 18 0.85 -9.44 4.90
CA LEU A 18 1.87 -10.21 5.61
C LEU A 18 2.20 -9.59 6.97
N GLU A 19 2.20 -8.26 7.09
CA GLU A 19 2.45 -7.59 8.37
C GLU A 19 1.23 -7.71 9.31
N PHE A 20 0.03 -7.46 8.80
CA PHE A 20 -1.22 -7.55 9.56
C PHE A 20 -2.21 -8.52 8.89
N PRO A 21 -1.94 -9.84 8.94
CA PRO A 21 -2.80 -10.84 8.30
C PRO A 21 -4.23 -10.87 8.87
N GLU A 22 -4.44 -10.35 10.08
CA GLU A 22 -5.72 -10.28 10.78
C GLU A 22 -6.61 -9.10 10.36
N ILE A 23 -6.08 -8.10 9.63
CA ILE A 23 -6.84 -6.94 9.17
C ILE A 23 -7.19 -7.12 7.69
N PRO A 24 -8.45 -7.43 7.34
CA PRO A 24 -8.88 -7.55 5.95
C PRO A 24 -8.67 -6.22 5.20
N ARG A 25 -8.41 -6.30 3.89
CA ARG A 25 -8.12 -5.15 3.01
C ARG A 25 -9.02 -3.92 3.21
N TYR A 26 -10.33 -4.13 3.33
CA TYR A 26 -11.32 -3.05 3.44
C TYR A 26 -11.78 -2.79 4.88
N ALA A 27 -11.07 -3.32 5.88
CA ALA A 27 -11.42 -3.10 7.27
C ALA A 27 -11.04 -1.68 7.73
N ILE A 28 -11.88 -1.10 8.60
CA ILE A 28 -11.64 0.20 9.23
C ILE A 28 -10.32 0.26 10.02
N GLY A 29 -9.75 -0.89 10.37
CA GLY A 29 -8.46 -1.00 11.05
C GLY A 29 -7.28 -0.40 10.27
N TRP A 30 -7.43 -0.16 8.97
CA TRP A 30 -6.45 0.55 8.13
C TRP A 30 -6.60 2.08 8.14
N ARG A 31 -7.75 2.60 8.58
CA ARG A 31 -8.07 4.04 8.59
C ARG A 31 -8.18 4.64 9.99
N MET A 32 -8.47 3.82 11.00
CA MET A 32 -8.72 4.25 12.39
C MET A 32 -8.25 3.20 13.39
N GLY A 33 -7.23 2.41 13.05
CA GLY A 33 -6.81 1.27 13.85
C GLY A 33 -5.32 1.01 13.79
N ILE A 34 -4.90 -0.13 14.36
CA ILE A 34 -3.47 -0.45 14.53
C ILE A 34 -2.69 -0.57 13.21
N GLY A 35 -3.37 -0.75 12.08
CA GLY A 35 -2.75 -0.86 10.75
C GLY A 35 -2.50 0.49 10.06
N GLU A 36 -3.07 1.58 10.58
CA GLU A 36 -3.04 2.91 9.94
C GLU A 36 -1.62 3.44 9.73
N ASP A 37 -0.81 3.49 10.78
CA ASP A 37 0.58 3.98 10.70
C ASP A 37 1.41 3.18 9.68
N TYR A 38 1.21 1.86 9.65
CA TYR A 38 1.93 1.00 8.71
C TYR A 38 1.44 1.17 7.27
N ARG A 39 0.13 1.38 7.06
CA ARG A 39 -0.44 1.68 5.75
C ARG A 39 0.22 2.91 5.14
N TYR A 40 0.30 4.01 5.89
CA TYR A 40 0.94 5.25 5.43
C TYR A 40 2.43 5.05 5.16
N LYS A 41 3.15 4.43 6.10
CA LYS A 41 4.57 4.13 5.93
C LYS A 41 4.85 3.26 4.70
N PHE A 42 3.97 2.29 4.42
CA PHE A 42 4.07 1.45 3.24
C PHE A 42 3.85 2.25 1.96
N GLY A 43 2.83 3.10 1.92
CA GLY A 43 2.56 3.99 0.77
C GLY A 43 3.74 4.92 0.49
N ASP A 44 4.20 5.65 1.51
CA ASP A 44 5.36 6.56 1.40
C ASP A 44 6.60 5.84 0.84
N TRP A 45 6.88 4.62 1.33
CA TRP A 45 7.98 3.81 0.83
C TRP A 45 7.75 3.31 -0.60
N TRP A 46 6.54 2.86 -0.92
CA TRP A 46 6.18 2.34 -2.25
C TRP A 46 6.38 3.38 -3.35
N ASP A 47 6.04 4.64 -3.06
CA ASP A 47 6.17 5.76 -3.99
C ASP A 47 7.63 6.18 -4.25
N THR A 48 8.57 5.77 -3.39
CA THR A 48 10.01 5.98 -3.64
C THR A 48 10.62 4.98 -4.63
N LEU A 49 9.93 3.86 -4.90
CA LEU A 49 10.48 2.79 -5.72
C LEU A 49 10.41 3.12 -7.21
N SER A 50 11.46 2.73 -7.94
CA SER A 50 11.41 2.72 -9.40
C SER A 50 10.36 1.73 -9.92
N PRO A 51 9.82 1.92 -11.15
CA PRO A 51 8.89 0.97 -11.74
C PRO A 51 9.42 -0.46 -11.82
N GLN A 52 10.75 -0.64 -12.00
CA GLN A 52 11.36 -1.97 -12.00
C GLN A 52 11.41 -2.58 -10.60
N ALA A 53 11.70 -1.79 -9.56
CA ALA A 53 11.66 -2.24 -8.18
C ALA A 53 10.23 -2.60 -7.74
N GLN A 54 9.23 -1.78 -8.10
CA GLN A 54 7.82 -2.11 -7.88
C GLN A 54 7.44 -3.44 -8.55
N GLN A 55 7.78 -3.64 -9.83
CA GLN A 55 7.52 -4.91 -10.53
C GLN A 55 8.21 -6.11 -9.86
N LEU A 56 9.47 -5.95 -9.46
CA LEU A 56 10.21 -7.01 -8.78
C LEU A 56 9.61 -7.33 -7.41
N TYR A 57 9.17 -6.31 -6.68
CA TYR A 57 8.47 -6.47 -5.41
C TYR A 57 7.16 -7.24 -5.57
N GLN A 58 6.34 -6.88 -6.56
CA GLN A 58 5.08 -7.59 -6.86
C GLN A 58 5.30 -9.07 -7.23
N GLN A 59 6.42 -9.39 -7.89
CA GLN A 59 6.79 -10.78 -8.19
C GLN A 59 7.18 -11.57 -6.94
N ARG A 60 7.86 -10.92 -5.98
CA ARG A 60 8.24 -11.54 -4.68
C ARG A 60 7.04 -11.69 -3.75
N TYR A 61 6.12 -10.74 -3.79
CA TYR A 61 4.95 -10.66 -2.93
C TYR A 61 3.66 -10.54 -3.75
N PRO A 62 3.22 -11.62 -4.42
CA PRO A 62 1.99 -11.59 -5.21
C PRO A 62 0.78 -11.35 -4.31
N ALA A 63 -0.13 -10.49 -4.76
CA ALA A 63 -1.35 -10.19 -4.01
C ALA A 63 -2.25 -11.44 -3.94
N PRO A 64 -2.66 -11.89 -2.73
CA PRO A 64 -3.64 -12.97 -2.60
C PRO A 64 -5.03 -12.54 -3.10
N ILE A 65 -5.97 -13.49 -3.19
CA ILE A 65 -7.29 -13.27 -3.79
C ILE A 65 -8.02 -12.05 -3.21
N GLY A 66 -8.00 -11.86 -1.89
CA GLY A 66 -8.64 -10.72 -1.21
C GLY A 66 -7.96 -9.36 -1.45
N TRP A 67 -6.74 -9.37 -2.01
CA TRP A 67 -5.89 -8.21 -2.24
C TRP A 67 -5.58 -8.00 -3.73
N ARG A 68 -6.30 -8.68 -4.64
CA ARG A 68 -6.13 -8.48 -6.08
C ARG A 68 -6.42 -7.04 -6.47
N GLY A 69 -5.56 -6.49 -7.33
CA GLY A 69 -5.65 -5.08 -7.74
C GLY A 69 -4.96 -4.11 -6.79
N TRP A 70 -4.60 -4.52 -5.57
CA TRP A 70 -4.07 -3.61 -4.55
C TRP A 70 -2.89 -2.74 -4.99
N TYR A 71 -1.94 -3.30 -5.74
CA TYR A 71 -0.78 -2.53 -6.23
C TYR A 71 -1.11 -1.53 -7.33
N ALA A 72 -2.28 -1.64 -7.96
CA ALA A 72 -2.73 -0.80 -9.07
C ALA A 72 -3.84 0.18 -8.64
N ASP A 73 -4.44 -0.03 -7.47
CA ASP A 73 -5.38 0.92 -6.90
C ASP A 73 -4.59 2.16 -6.49
N GLU A 74 -4.81 3.28 -7.17
CA GLU A 74 -4.33 4.62 -6.79
C GLU A 74 -5.28 5.28 -5.76
N ASP A 75 -6.37 4.60 -5.37
CA ASP A 75 -7.42 5.04 -4.44
C ASP A 75 -6.96 5.05 -2.97
N TRP A 76 -5.79 5.63 -2.70
CA TRP A 76 -5.25 5.75 -1.35
C TRP A 76 -5.72 7.02 -0.64
N ASP A 77 -6.30 7.98 -1.40
CA ASP A 77 -6.62 9.35 -0.96
C ASP A 77 -8.00 9.90 -1.39
N GLU A 78 -8.91 9.13 -2.00
CA GLU A 78 -10.27 9.62 -2.37
C GLU A 78 -11.25 9.68 -1.18
N ASP A 79 -10.81 10.12 -0.01
CA ASP A 79 -11.65 10.32 1.18
C ASP A 79 -11.53 11.74 1.78
N ASP A 80 -10.96 12.69 1.05
CA ASP A 80 -10.99 14.14 1.35
C ASP A 80 -11.96 14.89 0.42
N GLU A 81 -13.14 14.33 0.12
CA GLU A 81 -14.23 15.16 -0.40
C GLU A 81 -14.67 16.14 0.71
N GLU A 82 -14.19 17.39 0.60
CA GLU A 82 -14.77 18.54 1.29
C GLU A 82 -16.29 18.50 1.12
N ILE A 83 -17.00 18.12 2.19
CA ILE A 83 -18.43 18.39 2.30
C ILE A 83 -18.56 19.91 2.28
N ASN A 84 -18.84 20.47 1.10
CA ASN A 84 -19.25 21.85 0.94
C ASN A 84 -20.60 22.01 1.64
N THR A 85 -20.58 22.32 2.95
CA THR A 85 -21.77 22.71 3.69
C THR A 85 -22.15 24.15 3.37
N ASP A 86 -22.44 24.42 2.10
CA ASP A 86 -23.16 25.62 1.67
C ASP A 86 -24.65 25.27 1.57
N LEU A 87 -25.26 24.99 2.72
CA LEU A 87 -26.72 24.98 2.89
C LEU A 87 -27.09 25.46 4.31
N ALA A 88 -27.17 26.79 4.47
CA ALA A 88 -28.21 27.49 5.24
C ALA A 88 -28.20 28.99 4.93
#